data_AF-A0A3D6DGZ8-F1
#
_entry.id   AF-A0A3D6DGZ8-F1
#
_cell.length_a   1.000
_cell.length_b   1.000
_cell.length_c   1.000
_cell.angle_alpha   90.00
_cell.angle_beta   90.00
_cell.angle_gamma   90.00
#
_symmetry.space_group_name_H-M   'P 1'
#
loop_
_entity.id
_entity.type
_entity.pdbx_description
1 polymer ?
#
loop_
_entity_poly.entity_id
_entity_poly.type
_entity_poly.pdbx_seq_one_letter_code
_entity_poly.pdbx_strand_id
1 'polypeptide(L)'
;MAGLYLGSEGFVDGASRMALDFGVSNRVVGLTIVAFGTSVPELVASGIAAMRGQSDLAIGNVVGSNLFNLLLVLGTTATITPLPMEASVLSWDIWWLLGTACALIPLAILGGLKTPRMGRWQGGLFVLAYVAYIALTWTA
;
A
#
# COMPACT_ATOMS: atom_id res chain seq x y z
N MET A 1 8.74 -16.97 8.09
CA MET A 1 7.39 -16.69 7.58
C MET A 1 6.38 -16.61 8.73
N ALA A 2 6.16 -17.67 9.51
CA ALA A 2 5.20 -17.66 10.63
C ALA A 2 5.39 -16.50 11.65
N GLY A 3 6.64 -16.16 12.01
CA GLY A 3 6.91 -15.04 12.93
C GLY A 3 6.59 -13.65 12.37
N LEU A 4 6.75 -13.43 11.04
CA LEU A 4 6.36 -12.18 10.40
C LEU A 4 4.84 -12.06 10.31
N TYR A 5 4.16 -13.16 9.96
CA TYR A 5 2.71 -13.23 9.86
C TYR A 5 2.03 -13.00 11.23
N LEU A 6 2.40 -13.77 12.24
CA LEU A 6 1.81 -13.66 13.59
C LEU A 6 2.15 -12.30 14.24
N GLY A 7 3.36 -11.80 14.00
CA GLY A 7 3.79 -10.49 14.48
C GLY A 7 3.00 -9.35 13.85
N SER A 8 2.79 -9.36 12.52
CA SER A 8 2.00 -8.33 11.84
C SER A 8 0.54 -8.40 12.24
N GLU A 9 -0.06 -9.59 12.31
CA GLU A 9 -1.48 -9.77 12.62
C GLU A 9 -1.80 -9.33 14.05
N GLY A 10 -1.01 -9.78 15.03
CA GLY A 10 -1.18 -9.35 16.43
C GLY A 10 -0.95 -7.85 16.65
N PHE A 11 0.01 -7.26 15.95
CA PHE A 11 0.25 -5.81 16.00
C PHE A 11 -0.91 -5.02 15.38
N VAL A 12 -1.39 -5.42 14.20
CA VAL A 12 -2.50 -4.76 13.51
C VAL A 12 -3.76 -4.81 14.36
N ASP A 13 -4.10 -5.96 14.94
CA ASP A 13 -5.30 -6.11 15.76
C ASP A 13 -5.23 -5.26 17.02
N GLY A 14 -4.10 -5.28 17.72
CA GLY A 14 -3.89 -4.48 18.93
C GLY A 14 -3.94 -2.98 18.65
N ALA A 15 -3.22 -2.53 17.62
CA ALA A 15 -3.18 -1.12 17.22
C ALA A 15 -4.53 -0.61 16.70
N SER A 16 -5.27 -1.44 15.95
CA SER A 16 -6.60 -1.09 15.44
C SER A 16 -7.60 -0.87 16.58
N ARG A 17 -7.61 -1.78 17.58
CA ARG A 17 -8.48 -1.63 18.76
C ARG A 17 -8.18 -0.34 19.52
N MET A 18 -6.91 -0.06 19.78
CA MET A 18 -6.51 1.18 20.46
C MET A 18 -6.96 2.41 19.67
N ALA A 19 -6.74 2.45 18.35
CA ALA A 19 -7.13 3.60 17.53
C ALA A 19 -8.65 3.83 17.52
N LEU A 20 -9.44 2.76 17.49
CA LEU A 20 -10.90 2.85 17.62
C LEU A 20 -11.32 3.38 18.99
N ASP A 21 -10.66 2.94 20.07
CA ASP A 21 -10.91 3.45 21.44
C ASP A 21 -10.56 4.94 21.57
N PHE A 22 -9.58 5.43 20.81
CA PHE A 22 -9.23 6.85 20.71
C PHE A 22 -10.15 7.66 19.77
N GLY A 23 -11.21 7.05 19.22
CA GLY A 23 -12.20 7.72 18.38
C GLY A 23 -11.78 7.94 16.92
N VAL A 24 -10.73 7.24 16.46
CA VAL A 24 -10.32 7.26 15.05
C VAL A 24 -11.36 6.47 14.23
N SER A 25 -11.72 6.99 13.05
CA SER A 25 -12.72 6.34 12.19
C SER A 25 -12.22 5.01 11.62
N ASN A 26 -13.15 4.07 11.38
CA ASN A 26 -12.85 2.78 10.75
C ASN A 26 -12.13 2.94 9.42
N ARG A 27 -12.50 3.97 8.62
CA ARG A 27 -11.81 4.32 7.37
C ARG A 27 -10.34 4.64 7.60
N VAL A 28 -10.02 5.52 8.55
CA VAL A 28 -8.62 5.92 8.82
C VAL A 28 -7.83 4.73 9.38
N VAL A 29 -8.41 3.94 10.29
CA VAL A 29 -7.75 2.72 10.82
C VAL A 29 -7.45 1.72 9.70
N GLY A 30 -8.43 1.50 8.81
CA GLY A 30 -8.27 0.60 7.66
C GLY A 30 -7.19 1.08 6.68
N LEU A 31 -7.18 2.37 6.35
CA LEU A 31 -6.24 2.97 5.40
C LEU A 31 -4.82 3.14 5.94
N THR A 32 -4.65 3.16 7.27
CA THR A 32 -3.35 3.39 7.91
C THR A 32 -2.84 2.11 8.57
N ILE A 33 -3.38 1.73 9.71
CA ILE A 33 -2.87 0.65 10.55
C ILE A 33 -2.98 -0.69 9.85
N VAL A 34 -4.18 -1.02 9.35
CA VAL A 34 -4.43 -2.31 8.71
C VAL A 34 -3.66 -2.41 7.40
N ALA A 35 -3.83 -1.44 6.50
CA ALA A 35 -3.15 -1.42 5.21
C ALA A 35 -1.62 -1.41 5.32
N PHE A 36 -1.07 -0.66 6.29
CA PHE A 36 0.37 -0.66 6.53
C PHE A 36 0.83 -2.01 7.08
N GLY A 37 0.16 -2.53 8.10
CA GLY A 37 0.59 -3.76 8.77
C GLY A 37 0.52 -5.00 7.89
N THR A 38 -0.46 -5.11 6.99
CA THR A 38 -0.51 -6.19 6.00
C THR A 38 0.57 -6.05 4.92
N SER A 39 1.15 -4.87 4.73
CA SER A 39 2.20 -4.62 3.74
C SER A 39 3.61 -4.65 4.34
N VAL A 40 3.75 -4.79 5.66
CA VAL A 40 5.06 -4.85 6.35
C VAL A 40 5.91 -6.02 5.86
N PRO A 41 5.40 -7.27 5.76
CA PRO A 41 6.20 -8.39 5.26
C PRO A 41 6.77 -8.14 3.85
N GLU A 42 5.95 -7.55 2.97
CA GLU A 42 6.29 -7.20 1.59
C GLU A 42 7.32 -6.07 1.55
N LEU A 43 7.17 -5.05 2.41
CA LEU A 43 8.12 -3.96 2.54
C LEU A 43 9.48 -4.49 2.99
N VAL A 44 9.51 -5.41 3.96
CA VAL A 44 10.73 -6.07 4.41
C VAL A 44 11.36 -6.89 3.28
N ALA A 45 10.56 -7.69 2.57
CA ALA A 45 11.04 -8.52 1.47
C ALA A 45 11.62 -7.68 0.30
N SER A 46 10.88 -6.67 -0.16
CA SER A 46 11.33 -5.73 -1.19
C SER A 46 12.52 -4.90 -0.74
N GLY A 47 12.57 -4.48 0.52
CA GLY A 47 13.70 -3.76 1.10
C GLY A 47 14.99 -4.58 1.09
N ILE A 48 14.92 -5.85 1.52
CA ILE A 48 16.06 -6.77 1.48
C ILE A 48 16.53 -7.00 0.03
N ALA A 49 15.60 -7.20 -0.91
CA ALA A 49 15.93 -7.36 -2.33
C ALA A 49 16.63 -6.11 -2.90
N ALA A 50 16.12 -4.91 -2.60
CA ALA A 50 16.72 -3.65 -3.01
C ALA A 50 18.12 -3.45 -2.43
N MET A 51 18.34 -3.78 -1.15
CA MET A 51 19.66 -3.71 -0.49
C MET A 51 20.68 -4.67 -1.10
N ARG A 52 20.22 -5.79 -1.67
CA ARG A 52 21.06 -6.76 -2.41
C ARG A 52 21.31 -6.37 -3.86
N GLY A 53 20.87 -5.19 -4.29
CA GLY A 53 20.98 -4.73 -5.67
C GLY A 53 20.00 -5.42 -6.63
N GLN A 54 19.02 -6.16 -6.12
CA GLN A 54 18.00 -6.87 -6.90
C GLN A 54 16.75 -5.98 -7.07
N SER A 55 16.94 -4.81 -7.72
CA SER A 55 15.87 -3.82 -7.91
C SER A 55 14.66 -4.37 -8.64
N ASP A 56 14.88 -5.23 -9.62
CA ASP A 56 13.81 -5.77 -10.48
C ASP A 56 12.91 -6.71 -9.68
N LEU A 57 13.51 -7.49 -8.75
CA LEU A 57 12.77 -8.33 -7.82
C LEU A 57 11.98 -7.50 -6.81
N ALA A 58 12.57 -6.41 -6.30
CA ALA A 58 11.91 -5.51 -5.36
C ALA A 58 10.67 -4.86 -5.98
N ILE A 59 10.76 -4.37 -7.23
CA ILE A 59 9.64 -3.78 -7.97
C ILE A 59 8.62 -4.86 -8.33
N GLY A 60 9.07 -6.02 -8.80
CA GLY A 60 8.19 -7.15 -9.12
C GLY A 60 7.33 -7.58 -7.93
N ASN A 61 7.91 -7.62 -6.73
CA ASN A 61 7.18 -7.90 -5.50
C ASN A 61 6.13 -6.81 -5.19
N VAL A 62 6.49 -5.52 -5.26
CA VAL A 62 5.53 -4.43 -4.99
C VAL A 62 4.37 -4.42 -5.97
N VAL A 63 4.64 -4.54 -7.28
CA VAL A 63 3.60 -4.51 -8.31
C VAL A 63 2.76 -5.78 -8.25
N GLY A 64 3.40 -6.94 -8.10
CA GLY A 64 2.76 -8.24 -8.02
C GLY A 64 1.80 -8.36 -6.83
N SER A 65 2.24 -7.98 -5.63
CA SER A 65 1.41 -8.06 -4.42
C SER A 65 0.19 -7.14 -4.49
N ASN A 66 0.32 -5.91 -5.02
CA ASN A 66 -0.82 -5.01 -5.22
C ASN A 66 -1.83 -5.57 -6.23
N LEU A 67 -1.34 -6.14 -7.33
CA LEU A 67 -2.20 -6.75 -8.34
C LEU A 67 -2.92 -7.99 -7.79
N PHE A 68 -2.22 -8.82 -7.00
CA PHE A 68 -2.79 -9.97 -6.32
C PHE A 68 -3.89 -9.55 -5.32
N ASN A 69 -3.65 -8.52 -4.52
CA ASN A 69 -4.63 -8.00 -3.56
C ASN A 69 -5.87 -7.43 -4.26
N LEU A 70 -5.71 -6.71 -5.39
CA LEU A 70 -6.84 -6.16 -6.13
C LEU A 70 -7.62 -7.23 -6.91
N LEU A 71 -6.93 -8.09 -7.65
CA LEU A 71 -7.61 -9.04 -8.54
C LEU A 71 -8.11 -10.27 -7.79
N LEU A 72 -7.27 -10.85 -6.93
CA LEU A 72 -7.63 -12.09 -6.25
C LEU A 72 -8.37 -11.78 -4.95
N VAL A 73 -7.77 -11.05 -4.01
CA VAL A 73 -8.39 -10.86 -2.68
C VAL A 73 -9.66 -10.03 -2.79
N LEU A 74 -9.56 -8.79 -3.29
CA LEU A 74 -10.71 -7.90 -3.43
C LEU A 74 -11.72 -8.44 -4.46
N GLY A 75 -11.25 -8.90 -5.62
CA GLY A 75 -12.11 -9.46 -6.67
C GLY A 75 -12.94 -10.65 -6.21
N THR A 76 -12.34 -11.62 -5.49
CA THR A 76 -13.10 -12.75 -4.93
C THR A 76 -13.98 -12.35 -3.75
N THR A 77 -13.53 -11.42 -2.90
CA THR A 77 -14.37 -10.96 -1.78
C THR A 77 -15.63 -10.26 -2.29
N ALA A 78 -15.50 -9.43 -3.34
CA ALA A 78 -16.60 -8.70 -3.97
C ALA A 78 -17.62 -9.62 -4.68
N THR A 79 -17.22 -10.80 -5.16
CA THR A 79 -18.16 -11.76 -5.76
C THR A 79 -18.93 -12.56 -4.72
N ILE A 80 -18.37 -12.73 -3.52
CA ILE A 80 -18.98 -13.51 -2.44
C ILE A 80 -19.88 -12.63 -1.56
N THR A 81 -19.43 -11.42 -1.20
CA THR A 81 -20.14 -10.53 -0.28
C THR A 81 -20.17 -9.09 -0.83
N PRO A 82 -21.33 -8.40 -0.80
CA PRO A 82 -21.38 -6.98 -1.10
C PRO A 82 -20.45 -6.21 -0.17
N LEU A 83 -19.53 -5.42 -0.73
CA LEU A 83 -18.59 -4.62 0.03
C LEU A 83 -19.22 -3.25 0.35
N PRO A 84 -19.61 -2.98 1.61
CA PRO A 84 -20.07 -1.65 1.99
C PRO A 84 -18.90 -0.67 1.87
N MET A 85 -18.99 0.27 0.93
CA MET A 85 -18.00 1.34 0.75
C MET A 85 -18.56 2.65 1.29
N GLU A 86 -17.76 3.34 2.09
CA GLU A 86 -18.04 4.74 2.42
C GLU A 86 -17.91 5.61 1.15
N ALA A 87 -18.78 6.61 1.01
CA ALA A 87 -18.77 7.51 -0.15
C ALA A 87 -17.43 8.23 -0.34
N SER A 88 -16.71 8.48 0.76
CA SER A 88 -15.39 9.09 0.80
C SER A 88 -14.31 8.25 0.09
N VAL A 89 -14.44 6.93 0.09
CA VAL A 89 -13.51 6.04 -0.64
C VAL A 89 -13.61 6.25 -2.14
N LEU A 90 -14.84 6.40 -2.64
CA LEU A 90 -15.11 6.57 -4.08
C LEU A 90 -14.89 8.02 -4.55
N SER A 91 -15.04 9.01 -3.68
CA SER A 91 -14.86 10.42 -4.03
C SER A 91 -13.44 10.94 -3.83
N TRP A 92 -12.64 10.33 -2.95
CA TRP A 92 -11.31 10.80 -2.58
C TRP A 92 -10.22 9.73 -2.77
N ASP A 93 -10.34 8.60 -2.07
CA ASP A 93 -9.24 7.62 -1.96
C ASP A 93 -8.93 6.97 -3.31
N ILE A 94 -9.95 6.71 -4.14
CA ILE A 94 -9.78 6.11 -5.46
C ILE A 94 -8.95 6.98 -6.41
N TRP A 95 -9.03 8.32 -6.30
CA TRP A 95 -8.26 9.21 -7.15
C TRP A 95 -6.77 9.23 -6.79
N TRP A 96 -6.46 9.14 -5.49
CA TRP A 96 -5.08 8.98 -5.03
C TRP A 96 -4.50 7.63 -5.48
N LEU A 97 -5.27 6.56 -5.37
CA LEU A 97 -4.87 5.23 -5.83
C LEU A 97 -4.60 5.22 -7.35
N LEU A 98 -5.53 5.74 -8.16
CA LEU A 98 -5.37 5.80 -9.60
C LEU A 98 -4.21 6.72 -9.99
N GLY A 99 -4.07 7.87 -9.35
CA GLY A 99 -2.99 8.82 -9.61
C GLY A 99 -1.61 8.20 -9.36
N THR A 100 -1.43 7.55 -8.21
CA THR A 100 -0.16 6.88 -7.87
C THR A 100 0.13 5.66 -8.75
N ALA A 101 -0.88 4.85 -9.06
CA ALA A 101 -0.74 3.72 -9.98
C ALA A 101 -0.36 4.18 -11.41
N CYS A 102 -1.06 5.19 -11.93
CA CYS A 102 -0.78 5.76 -13.25
C CYS A 102 0.60 6.45 -13.29
N ALA A 103 1.06 7.06 -12.19
CA ALA A 103 2.37 7.68 -12.12
C ALA A 103 3.53 6.66 -12.11
N LEU A 104 3.30 5.43 -11.64
CA LEU A 104 4.32 4.41 -11.44
C LEU A 104 4.99 4.00 -12.76
N ILE A 105 4.21 3.80 -13.82
CA ILE A 105 4.70 3.40 -15.15
C ILE A 105 5.59 4.49 -15.81
N PRO A 106 5.13 5.74 -16.02
CA PRO A 106 5.95 6.78 -16.63
C PRO A 106 7.17 7.13 -15.77
N LEU A 107 7.06 7.11 -14.43
CA LEU A 107 8.21 7.32 -13.55
C LEU A 107 9.24 6.20 -13.68
N ALA A 108 8.82 4.94 -13.83
CA ALA A 108 9.75 3.85 -14.09
C ALA A 108 10.45 3.98 -15.46
N ILE A 109 9.73 4.43 -16.48
CA ILE A 109 10.24 4.60 -17.86
C ILE A 109 11.17 5.82 -17.98
N LEU A 110 10.98 6.87 -17.17
CA LEU A 110 11.89 8.02 -17.07
C LEU A 110 13.34 7.61 -16.71
N GLY A 111 13.54 6.45 -16.06
CA GLY A 111 14.86 5.85 -15.83
C GLY A 111 15.53 5.24 -17.08
N GLY A 112 14.84 5.23 -18.22
CA GLY A 112 15.30 4.75 -19.53
C GLY A 112 14.44 3.61 -20.09
N LEU A 113 14.00 3.73 -21.35
CA LEU A 113 13.13 2.73 -22.03
C LEU A 113 13.71 1.31 -22.10
N LYS A 114 15.05 1.16 -22.11
CA LYS A 114 15.72 -0.14 -22.23
C LYS A 114 16.02 -0.81 -20.89
N THR A 115 16.08 -0.03 -19.81
CA THR A 115 16.31 -0.52 -18.44
C THR A 115 15.52 0.39 -17.50
N PRO A 116 14.19 0.22 -17.39
CA PRO A 116 13.38 1.01 -16.48
C PRO A 116 13.91 0.81 -15.06
N ARG A 117 14.28 1.91 -14.41
CA ARG A 117 14.90 1.90 -13.07
C ARG A 117 14.28 2.97 -12.21
N MET A 118 13.88 2.58 -10.99
CA MET A 118 13.51 3.50 -9.93
C MET A 118 14.73 3.81 -9.08
N GLY A 119 15.26 5.02 -9.26
CA GLY A 119 16.24 5.64 -8.39
C GLY A 119 15.62 6.27 -7.15
N ARG A 120 16.50 6.78 -6.27
CA ARG A 120 16.14 7.32 -4.95
C ARG A 120 15.16 8.50 -5.03
N TRP A 121 15.24 9.32 -6.07
CA TRP A 121 14.36 10.48 -6.21
C TRP A 121 12.93 10.10 -6.59
N GLN A 122 12.73 9.14 -7.50
CA GLN A 122 11.40 8.60 -7.82
C GLN A 122 10.77 7.94 -6.59
N GLY A 123 11.54 7.16 -5.84
CA GLY A 123 11.08 6.58 -4.57
C GLY A 123 10.70 7.65 -3.54
N GLY A 124 11.52 8.69 -3.39
CA GLY A 124 11.24 9.82 -2.51
C GLY A 124 9.95 10.55 -2.85
N LEU A 125 9.63 10.69 -4.14
CA LEU A 125 8.36 11.27 -4.59
C LEU A 125 7.15 10.43 -4.15
N PHE A 126 7.22 9.10 -4.28
CA PHE A 126 6.15 8.21 -3.82
C PHE A 126 5.98 8.23 -2.29
N VAL A 127 7.08 8.28 -1.53
CA VAL A 127 7.01 8.43 -0.07
C VAL A 127 6.36 9.75 0.31
N LEU A 128 6.73 10.85 -0.36
CA LEU A 128 6.14 12.16 -0.10
C LEU A 128 4.65 12.19 -0.46
N ALA A 129 4.26 11.58 -1.57
CA ALA A 129 2.85 11.43 -1.95
C ALA A 129 2.07 10.61 -0.92
N TYR A 130 2.65 9.53 -0.39
CA TYR A 130 2.04 8.71 0.66
C TYR A 130 1.83 9.48 1.97
N VAL A 131 2.85 10.22 2.42
CA VAL A 131 2.76 11.07 3.62
C VAL A 131 1.72 12.18 3.42
N ALA A 132 1.70 12.83 2.26
CA ALA A 132 0.72 13.85 1.92
C ALA A 132 -0.71 13.27 1.92
N TYR A 133 -0.91 12.09 1.32
CA TYR A 133 -2.20 11.39 1.33
C TYR A 133 -2.69 11.12 2.76
N ILE A 134 -1.85 10.54 3.63
CA ILE A 134 -2.23 10.26 5.03
C ILE A 134 -2.61 11.56 5.75
N ALA A 135 -1.78 12.60 5.62
CA ALA A 135 -2.03 13.87 6.30
C ALA A 135 -3.36 14.51 5.86
N LEU A 136 -3.63 14.50 4.56
CA LEU A 136 -4.88 15.06 4.00
C LEU A 136 -6.11 14.24 4.39
N THR A 137 -6.01 12.91 4.37
CA THR A 137 -7.12 12.01 4.74
C THR A 137 -7.46 12.08 6.23
N TRP A 138 -6.52 12.46 7.10
CA TRP A 138 -6.83 12.72 8.51
C TRP A 138 -7.64 14.01 8.70
N THR A 139 -7.52 14.96 7.78
CA THR A 139 -8.18 16.27 7.85
C THR A 139 -9.48 16.37 7.04
N ALA A 140 -9.77 15.39 6.19
CA ALA A 140 -10.89 15.40 5.22
C ALA A 140 -11.97 14.37 5.59
#